data_AF-A0A2N2WCW5-F1
#
_entry.id   AF-A0A2N2WCW5-F1
#
_cell.length_a   1.000
_cell.length_b   1.000
_cell.length_c   1.000
_cell.angle_alpha   90.00
_cell.angle_beta   90.00
_cell.angle_gamma   90.00
#
_symmetry.space_group_name_H-M   'P 1'
#
loop_
_entity.id
_entity.type
_entity.pdbx_description
1 polymer ?
#
loop_
_entity_poly.entity_id
_entity_poly.type
_entity_poly.pdbx_seq_one_letter_code
_entity_poly.pdbx_strand_id
1 'polypeptide(L)'
;MKTKCYSVRLQSLVSISDKAYKATAFDGSSDIIPASQVFGHDYDVQKSDAYWISAWILDKKSLQYSTKKEAWFDSESGRMLPTYTVERHKPTKIKKTEVEPIKELQK
;
A
#
# COMPACT_ATOMS: atom_id res chain seq x y z
N MET A 1 -5.11 -15.11 -0.99
CA MET A 1 -5.56 -14.31 0.19
C MET A 1 -4.77 -12.99 0.18
N LYS A 2 -5.22 -11.90 0.81
CA LYS A 2 -4.45 -10.63 0.80
C LYS A 2 -3.77 -10.37 2.14
N THR A 3 -2.51 -9.98 2.10
CA THR A 3 -1.68 -9.62 3.27
C THR A 3 -1.47 -8.12 3.31
N LYS A 4 -1.76 -7.50 4.44
CA LYS A 4 -1.45 -6.08 4.67
C LYS A 4 0.02 -5.95 5.05
N CYS A 5 0.76 -5.06 4.39
CA CYS A 5 2.15 -4.78 4.70
C CYS A 5 2.36 -3.29 4.97
N TYR A 6 3.33 -2.98 5.82
CA TYR A 6 3.83 -1.62 6.01
C TYR A 6 5.21 -1.48 5.38
N SER A 7 5.51 -0.28 4.89
CA SER A 7 6.86 0.10 4.48
C SER A 7 7.66 0.48 5.72
N VAL A 8 8.54 -0.43 6.14
CA VAL A 8 9.36 -0.29 7.35
C VAL A 8 10.74 0.18 6.95
N ARG A 9 11.10 1.38 7.40
CA ARG A 9 12.45 1.92 7.24
C ARG A 9 13.35 1.31 8.30
N LEU A 10 14.43 0.68 7.86
CA LEU A 10 15.37 0.01 8.74
C LEU A 10 16.76 0.60 8.55
N GLN A 11 17.53 0.62 9.63
CA GLN A 11 18.95 0.87 9.56
C GLN A 11 19.66 -0.31 8.88
N SER A 12 19.20 -1.54 9.16
CA SER A 12 19.69 -2.74 8.48
C SER A 12 18.68 -3.87 8.55
N LEU A 13 18.71 -4.74 7.53
CA LEU A 13 18.01 -6.01 7.49
C LEU A 13 18.99 -7.10 7.05
N VAL A 14 19.47 -7.89 7.98
CA VAL A 14 20.55 -8.87 7.73
C VAL A 14 19.98 -10.28 7.78
N SER A 15 20.21 -11.09 6.75
CA SER A 15 19.84 -12.51 6.79
C SER A 15 20.68 -13.22 7.83
N ILE A 16 20.01 -13.85 8.80
CA ILE A 16 20.66 -14.69 9.81
C ILE A 16 20.50 -16.18 9.48
N SER A 17 19.52 -16.52 8.64
CA SER A 17 19.29 -17.85 8.07
C SER A 17 18.32 -17.74 6.89
N ASP A 18 18.12 -18.84 6.16
CA ASP A 18 17.13 -18.93 5.09
C ASP A 18 15.69 -18.64 5.55
N LYS A 19 15.43 -18.72 6.87
CA LYS A 19 14.10 -18.58 7.46
C LYS A 19 13.89 -17.24 8.15
N ALA A 20 14.92 -16.43 8.35
CA ALA A 20 14.82 -15.25 9.19
C ALA A 20 15.85 -14.16 8.89
N TYR A 21 15.43 -12.92 9.13
CA TYR A 21 16.26 -11.73 9.12
C TYR A 21 16.33 -11.12 10.52
N LYS A 22 17.47 -10.53 10.85
CA LYS A 22 17.58 -9.57 11.96
C LYS A 22 17.32 -8.18 11.39
N ALA A 23 16.23 -7.56 11.86
CA ALA A 23 15.87 -6.19 11.53
C ALA A 23 16.35 -5.25 12.64
N THR A 24 17.00 -4.15 12.26
CA THR A 24 17.44 -3.10 13.19
C THR A 24 16.85 -1.77 12.74
N ALA A 25 16.09 -1.11 13.62
CA ALA A 25 15.51 0.20 13.37
C ALA A 25 16.49 1.33 13.73
N PHE A 26 16.19 2.56 13.30
CA PHE A 26 17.07 3.72 13.49
C PHE A 26 17.22 4.18 14.95
N ASP A 27 16.32 3.75 15.84
CA ASP A 27 16.41 4.00 17.28
C ASP A 27 17.28 2.97 18.01
N GLY A 28 17.83 1.99 17.28
CA GLY A 28 18.65 0.91 17.83
C GLY A 28 17.85 -0.32 18.30
N SER A 29 16.51 -0.27 18.26
CA SER A 29 15.69 -1.46 18.52
C SER A 29 15.93 -2.52 17.44
N SER A 30 15.94 -3.79 17.83
CA SER A 30 16.15 -4.89 16.88
C SER A 30 15.34 -6.13 17.25
N ASP A 31 14.86 -6.84 16.23
CA ASP A 31 14.09 -8.07 16.40
C ASP A 31 14.28 -8.99 15.19
N ILE A 32 13.85 -10.24 15.33
CA ILE A 32 13.91 -11.26 14.29
C ILE A 32 12.58 -11.29 13.53
N ILE A 33 12.66 -11.11 12.21
CA ILE A 33 11.52 -11.20 11.30
C ILE A 33 11.64 -12.48 10.46
N PRO A 34 10.60 -13.33 10.40
CA PRO A 34 10.62 -14.49 9.51
C PRO A 34 10.73 -14.05 8.04
N ALA A 35 11.54 -14.75 7.25
CA ALA A 35 11.77 -14.42 5.84
C ALA A 35 10.48 -14.42 5.02
N SER A 36 9.53 -15.31 5.35
CA SER A 36 8.21 -15.38 4.71
C SER A 36 7.33 -14.15 4.96
N GLN A 37 7.72 -13.27 5.87
CA GLN A 37 6.99 -12.04 6.21
C GLN A 37 7.61 -10.78 5.61
N VAL A 38 8.71 -10.92 4.87
CA VAL A 38 9.37 -9.84 4.13
C VAL A 38 9.05 -9.99 2.65
N PHE A 39 8.32 -9.02 2.10
CA PHE A 39 7.82 -9.04 0.72
C PHE A 39 8.75 -8.32 -0.27
N GLY A 40 9.92 -7.89 0.20
CA GLY A 40 10.96 -7.24 -0.60
C GLY A 40 11.16 -5.77 -0.25
N HIS A 41 11.93 -5.08 -1.08
CA HIS A 41 12.27 -3.67 -0.91
C HIS A 41 11.11 -2.75 -1.31
N ASP A 42 10.97 -1.65 -0.59
CA ASP A 42 10.17 -0.50 -1.01
C ASP A 42 11.06 0.52 -1.72
N TYR A 43 11.13 0.41 -3.05
CA TYR A 43 11.97 1.26 -3.89
C TYR A 43 11.48 2.70 -4.05
N ASP A 44 10.28 3.05 -3.58
CA ASP A 44 9.84 4.46 -3.61
C ASP A 44 10.50 5.29 -2.51
N VAL A 45 11.06 4.65 -1.47
CA VAL A 45 11.74 5.35 -0.37
C VAL A 45 13.20 5.56 -0.75
N GLN A 46 13.58 6.81 -1.00
CA GLN A 46 14.93 7.14 -1.49
C GLN A 46 15.95 7.48 -0.38
N LYS A 47 15.48 7.89 0.81
CA LYS A 47 16.38 8.41 1.87
C LYS A 47 17.00 7.32 2.76
N SER A 48 16.49 6.11 2.68
CA SER A 48 16.85 4.99 3.54
C SER A 48 16.35 3.70 2.93
N ASP A 49 16.98 2.58 3.27
CA ASP A 49 16.41 1.28 2.94
C ASP A 49 15.07 1.08 3.65
N ALA A 50 14.10 0.64 2.88
CA ALA A 50 12.76 0.33 3.35
C ALA A 50 12.31 -1.01 2.78
N TYR A 51 11.53 -1.73 3.57
CA TYR A 51 11.10 -3.08 3.26
C TYR A 51 9.62 -3.23 3.53
N TRP A 52 8.95 -3.99 2.67
CA TRP A 52 7.56 -4.38 2.88
C TRP A 52 7.50 -5.54 3.84
N ILE A 53 7.01 -5.29 5.06
CA ILE A 53 6.88 -6.31 6.11
C ILE A 53 5.41 -6.44 6.49
N SER A 54 4.94 -7.67 6.68
CA SER A 54 3.54 -7.91 7.03
C SER A 54 3.14 -7.22 8.35
N ALA A 55 1.98 -6.57 8.35
CA ALA A 55 1.52 -5.77 9.48
C ALA A 55 1.34 -6.61 10.76
N TRP A 56 0.81 -7.83 10.62
CA TRP A 56 0.46 -8.68 11.76
C TRP A 56 1.68 -9.20 12.54
N ILE A 57 2.85 -9.33 11.90
CA ILE A 57 4.07 -9.74 12.61
C ILE A 57 4.67 -8.56 13.36
N LEU A 58 4.61 -7.35 12.79
CA LEU A 58 5.21 -6.15 13.37
C LEU A 58 4.60 -5.81 14.73
N ASP A 59 3.29 -5.99 14.90
CA ASP A 59 2.60 -5.74 16.18
C ASP A 59 3.08 -6.68 17.32
N LYS A 60 3.82 -7.74 16.99
CA LYS A 60 4.38 -8.72 17.93
C LYS A 60 5.87 -8.53 18.17
N LYS A 61 6.46 -7.46 17.63
CA LYS A 61 7.91 -7.23 17.59
C LYS A 61 8.27 -5.96 18.33
N SER A 62 9.41 -5.98 19.00
CA SER A 62 9.95 -4.82 19.70
C SER A 62 10.81 -3.98 18.76
N LEU A 63 10.17 -3.46 17.70
CA LEU A 63 10.80 -2.73 16.61
C LEU A 63 10.05 -1.41 16.37
N GLN A 64 10.77 -0.31 16.17
CA GLN A 64 10.15 0.96 15.80
C GLN A 64 9.83 1.00 14.30
N TYR A 65 8.60 1.35 13.95
CA TYR A 65 8.15 1.49 12.55
C TYR A 65 7.02 2.52 12.41
N SER A 66 6.73 2.90 11.17
CA SER A 66 5.58 3.76 10.83
C SER A 66 4.52 2.96 10.08
N THR A 67 3.24 3.22 10.39
CA THR A 67 2.09 2.63 9.72
C THR A 67 1.54 3.49 8.58
N LYS A 68 2.19 4.63 8.27
CA LYS A 68 1.69 5.63 7.31
C LYS A 68 1.64 5.13 5.86
N LYS A 69 2.64 4.35 5.44
CA LYS A 69 2.71 3.81 4.08
C LYS A 69 2.38 2.33 4.13
N GLU A 70 1.25 1.97 3.56
CA GLU A 70 0.72 0.62 3.52
C GLU A 70 0.42 0.17 2.09
N ALA A 71 0.50 -1.14 1.87
CA ALA A 71 0.13 -1.77 0.61
C ALA A 71 -0.42 -3.17 0.88
N TRP A 72 -1.20 -3.68 -0.08
CA TRP A 72 -1.72 -5.04 -0.04
C TRP A 72 -0.90 -5.92 -0.97
N PHE A 73 -0.54 -7.10 -0.49
CA PHE A 73 0.19 -8.11 -1.24
C PHE A 73 -0.67 -9.36 -1.37
N ASP A 74 -0.56 -10.04 -2.51
CA ASP A 74 -1.12 -11.37 -2.67
C ASP A 74 -0.28 -12.38 -1.88
N SER A 75 -0.94 -13.18 -1.05
CA SER A 75 -0.28 -14.09 -0.11
C SER A 75 0.43 -15.26 -0.77
N GLU A 76 0.04 -15.63 -1.99
CA GLU A 76 0.56 -16.79 -2.70
C GLU A 76 1.72 -16.39 -3.62
N SER A 77 1.51 -15.34 -4.41
CA SER A 77 2.51 -14.85 -5.36
C SER A 77 3.53 -13.89 -4.73
N GLY A 78 3.23 -13.33 -3.55
CA GLY A 78 4.05 -12.30 -2.91
C GLY A 78 4.08 -10.97 -3.66
N ARG A 79 3.20 -10.78 -4.66
CA ARG A 79 3.18 -9.57 -5.50
C ARG A 79 2.29 -8.49 -4.89
N MET A 80 2.72 -7.24 -5.03
CA MET A 80 1.92 -6.08 -4.64
C MET A 80 0.66 -6.00 -5.51
N LEU A 81 -0.49 -5.80 -4.88
CA LEU A 81 -1.77 -5.59 -5.56
C LEU A 81 -1.91 -4.13 -6.00
N PRO A 82 -2.55 -3.87 -7.16
CA PRO A 82 -2.77 -2.51 -7.62
C PRO A 82 -3.72 -1.75 -6.68
N THR A 83 -3.42 -0.48 -6.46
CA THR A 83 -4.34 0.43 -5.78
C THR A 83 -5.22 1.09 -6.84
N TYR A 84 -6.54 1.04 -6.65
CA TYR A 84 -7.50 1.70 -7.53
C TYR A 84 -8.47 2.53 -6.70
N THR A 85 -8.84 3.70 -7.22
CA THR A 85 -9.89 4.56 -6.69
C THR A 85 -11.13 4.38 -7.55
N VAL A 86 -12.27 4.03 -6.93
CA VAL A 86 -13.56 3.96 -7.62
C VAL A 86 -14.30 5.27 -7.40
N GLU A 87 -14.40 6.07 -8.45
CA GLU A 87 -15.20 7.29 -8.44
C GLU A 87 -16.57 7.03 -9.09
N ARG A 88 -17.65 7.34 -8.37
CA ARG A 88 -19.00 7.24 -8.92
C ARG A 88 -19.46 8.62 -9.37
N HIS A 89 -19.51 8.84 -10.68
CA HIS A 89 -20.08 10.07 -11.22
C HIS A 89 -21.60 10.11 -11.00
N LYS A 90 -22.09 11.20 -10.41
CA LYS A 90 -23.52 11.49 -10.31
C LYS A 90 -23.88 12.53 -11.38
N PRO A 91 -24.64 12.16 -12.42
CA PRO A 91 -24.98 13.10 -13.49
C PRO A 91 -25.81 14.26 -12.95
N THR A 92 -25.53 15.46 -13.47
CA THR A 92 -26.33 16.66 -13.19
C THR A 92 -27.66 16.55 -13.92
N LYS A 93 -28.77 16.73 -13.19
CA LYS A 93 -30.10 16.81 -13.81
C LYS A 93 -30.24 18.15 -14.52
N ILE A 94 -30.33 18.13 -15.85
CA ILE A 94 -30.63 19.33 -16.65
C ILE A 94 -32.15 19.54 -16.62
N LYS A 95 -32.59 20.77 -16.30
CA LYS A 95 -34.01 21.14 -16.40
C LYS A 95 -34.39 21.26 -17.88
N LYS A 96 -35.61 20.84 -18.24
CA LYS A 96 -36.15 21.12 -19.58
C LYS A 96 -36.26 22.64 -19.75
N THR A 97 -35.59 23.17 -20.77
CA THR A 97 -35.81 24.55 -21.21
C THR A 97 -36.99 24.53 -22.17
N GLU A 98 -38.04 25.30 -21.86
CA GLU A 98 -39.09 25.57 -22.84
C GLU A 98 -38.47 26.43 -23.94
N VAL A 99 -38.40 25.87 -25.15
CA VAL A 99 -37.93 26.58 -26.33
C VAL A 99 -39.12 26.85 -27.24
N GLU A 100 -39.18 28.04 -27.81
CA GLU A 100 -40.16 28.35 -28.84
C GLU A 100 -39.91 27.48 -30.08
N PRO A 101 -40.96 26.98 -30.75
CA PRO A 101 -40.80 26.21 -31.97
C PRO A 101 -40.12 27.05 -33.05
N ILE A 102 -39.15 26.47 -33.76
CA ILE A 102 -38.48 27.12 -34.88
C ILE A 102 -39.52 27.39 -35.97
N LYS A 103 -39.71 28.68 -36.31
CA LYS A 103 -40.72 29.14 -37.27
C LYS A 103 -40.57 28.51 -38.66
N GLU A 104 -39.35 28.22 -39.07
CA GLU A 104 -39.02 27.61 -40.37
C GLU A 104 -39.42 26.12 -40.49
N LEU A 105 -39.73 25.46 -39.36
CA LEU A 105 -40.14 24.06 -39.30
C LEU A 105 -41.66 23.90 -39.10
N GLN A 106 -42.42 24.99 -39.13
CA GLN A 106 -43.88 24.96 -39.08
C GLN A 106 -44.40 24.78 -40.52
N LYS A 107 -45.08 23.66 -40.76
CA LYS A 107 -45.75 23.32 -42.04
C LYS A 107 -47.06 24.08 -42.21
#